data_AF-A0A964IBQ3-F1
#
_entry.id   AF-A0A964IBQ3-F1
#
_cell.length_a   1.000
_cell.length_b   1.000
_cell.length_c   1.000
_cell.angle_alpha   90.00
_cell.angle_beta   90.00
_cell.angle_gamma   90.00
#
_symmetry.space_group_name_H-M   'P 1'
#
loop_
_entity.id
_entity.type
_entity.pdbx_description
1 polymer ?
#
loop_
_entity_poly.entity_id
_entity_poly.type
_entity_poly.pdbx_seq_one_letter_code
_entity_poly.pdbx_strand_id
1 'polypeptide(L)'
;MASKHSTVLDRVTDELIVIPWRDPVVERVGFDACGDYVELFWLATLGPTATWLLRRLAITVVNNPDGFAVDLAATAQGLGLGWESGRASPFARAVQRLVMFGLAQPVGDRLAIRSVVPPLAMKQLSRLPEHLQRAHAQWTESDPTVAMSEGYSGGHALPIENLSGTFLAS
;
A
#
# COMPACT_ATOMS: atom_id res chain seq x y z
N MET A 1 -17.01 -26.21 -9.33
CA MET A 1 -16.37 -26.26 -8.00
C MET A 1 -15.40 -25.10 -7.92
N ALA A 2 -15.75 -24.03 -7.18
CA ALA A 2 -14.86 -22.89 -7.02
C ALA A 2 -13.62 -23.34 -6.21
N SER A 3 -12.43 -23.21 -6.80
CA SER A 3 -11.18 -23.46 -6.10
C SER A 3 -11.14 -22.56 -4.87
N LYS A 4 -11.17 -23.16 -3.68
CA LYS A 4 -10.90 -22.47 -2.41
C LYS A 4 -9.60 -21.69 -2.60
N HIS A 5 -9.61 -20.38 -2.42
CA HIS A 5 -8.42 -19.53 -2.61
C HIS A 5 -7.32 -20.01 -1.67
N SER A 6 -6.38 -20.82 -2.18
CA SER A 6 -5.15 -21.17 -1.48
C SER A 6 -4.33 -19.89 -1.38
N THR A 7 -4.19 -19.40 -0.16
CA THR A 7 -3.29 -18.30 0.15
C THR A 7 -1.85 -18.85 0.24
N VAL A 8 -0.84 -18.02 -0.02
CA VAL A 8 0.57 -18.43 0.18
C VAL A 8 0.81 -18.90 1.63
N LEU A 9 0.05 -18.32 2.57
CA LEU A 9 0.10 -18.65 3.99
C LEU A 9 -0.41 -20.06 4.31
N ASP A 10 -1.13 -20.72 3.40
CA ASP A 10 -1.55 -22.13 3.59
C ASP A 10 -0.39 -23.11 3.40
N ARG A 11 0.74 -22.65 2.87
CA ARG A 11 1.91 -23.47 2.51
C ARG A 11 3.06 -23.31 3.50
N VAL A 12 2.89 -22.45 4.49
CA VAL A 12 3.87 -22.11 5.52
C VAL A 12 3.20 -22.10 6.89
N THR A 13 3.99 -22.30 7.95
CA THR A 13 3.45 -22.36 9.32
C THR A 13 3.71 -21.06 10.07
N ASP A 14 4.99 -20.71 10.25
CA ASP A 14 5.40 -19.58 11.10
C ASP A 14 6.18 -18.50 10.33
N GLU A 15 6.88 -18.90 9.27
CA GLU A 15 7.72 -18.01 8.47
C GLU A 15 7.29 -17.97 7.01
N LEU A 16 7.29 -16.78 6.42
CA LEU A 16 7.09 -16.57 4.99
C LEU A 16 8.36 -15.99 4.37
N ILE A 17 8.87 -16.62 3.32
CA ILE A 17 9.95 -16.07 2.53
C ILE A 17 9.39 -15.02 1.57
N VAL A 18 9.91 -13.81 1.66
CA VAL A 18 9.55 -12.68 0.80
C VAL A 18 10.71 -12.38 -0.14
N ILE A 19 10.42 -12.29 -1.44
CA ILE A 19 11.42 -12.06 -2.49
C ILE A 19 11.05 -10.82 -3.31
N PRO A 20 12.02 -10.13 -3.94
CA PRO A 20 11.70 -8.97 -4.77
C PRO A 20 10.95 -9.42 -6.03
N TRP A 21 9.88 -8.69 -6.36
CA TRP A 21 9.25 -8.78 -7.67
C TRP A 21 9.82 -7.67 -8.57
N ARG A 22 10.72 -8.06 -9.48
CA ARG A 22 11.24 -7.17 -10.52
C ARG A 22 10.26 -7.12 -11.69
N ASP A 23 9.78 -5.92 -12.00
CA ASP A 23 8.87 -5.70 -13.12
C ASP A 23 9.26 -4.39 -13.83
N PRO A 24 10.13 -4.47 -14.86
CA PRO A 24 10.62 -3.31 -15.56
C PRO A 24 9.52 -2.46 -16.21
N VAL A 25 8.33 -3.03 -16.46
CA VAL A 25 7.22 -2.27 -17.06
C VAL A 25 6.60 -1.35 -16.02
N VAL A 26 6.28 -1.89 -14.84
CA VAL A 26 5.73 -1.09 -13.73
C VAL A 26 6.78 -0.14 -13.17
N GLU A 27 8.04 -0.58 -13.05
CA GLU A 27 9.14 0.22 -12.50
C GLU A 27 9.40 1.52 -13.29
N ARG A 28 9.03 1.58 -14.58
CA ARG A 28 9.20 2.81 -15.40
C ARG A 28 8.16 3.88 -15.14
N VAL A 29 6.98 3.52 -14.64
CA VAL A 29 5.81 4.43 -14.56
C VAL A 29 5.16 4.45 -13.17
N GLY A 30 5.64 3.60 -12.26
CA GLY A 30 5.09 3.43 -10.93
C GLY A 30 5.67 4.39 -9.91
N PHE A 31 5.22 4.19 -8.68
CA PHE A 31 5.56 4.99 -7.52
C PHE A 31 6.19 4.12 -6.45
N ASP A 32 7.05 4.70 -5.63
CA ASP A 32 7.59 4.01 -4.46
C ASP A 32 6.44 3.50 -3.57
N ALA A 33 6.49 2.22 -3.19
CA ALA A 33 5.56 1.61 -2.24
C ALA A 33 5.49 2.36 -0.90
N CYS A 34 6.58 3.03 -0.53
CA CYS A 34 6.70 3.87 0.67
C CYS A 34 6.43 5.35 0.41
N GLY A 35 6.11 5.76 -0.82
CA GLY A 35 5.85 7.15 -1.19
C GLY A 35 4.41 7.61 -0.92
N ASP A 36 4.22 8.93 -0.95
CA ASP A 36 2.93 9.58 -0.65
C ASP A 36 1.84 9.22 -1.65
N TYR A 37 2.19 8.92 -2.92
CA TYR A 37 1.21 8.46 -3.91
C TYR A 37 0.45 7.21 -3.44
N VAL A 38 1.18 6.25 -2.86
CA VAL A 38 0.60 4.98 -2.40
C VAL A 38 -0.25 5.20 -1.15
N GLU A 39 0.21 6.05 -0.24
CA GLU A 39 -0.59 6.42 0.93
C GLU A 39 -1.89 7.13 0.52
N LEU A 40 -1.81 8.10 -0.38
CA LEU A 40 -2.94 8.95 -0.72
C LEU A 40 -3.99 8.25 -1.59
N PHE A 41 -3.58 7.47 -2.60
CA PHE A 41 -4.50 6.92 -3.61
C PHE A 41 -4.78 5.43 -3.46
N TRP A 42 -3.80 4.64 -3.00
CA TRP A 42 -3.99 3.19 -2.85
C TRP A 42 -4.65 2.81 -1.52
N LEU A 43 -4.55 3.63 -0.48
CA LEU A 43 -5.01 3.28 0.87
C LEU A 43 -6.50 2.95 0.94
N ALA A 44 -7.38 3.69 0.28
CA ALA A 44 -8.82 3.37 0.24
C ALA A 44 -9.09 2.03 -0.51
N THR A 45 -8.26 1.71 -1.50
CA THR A 45 -8.40 0.50 -2.31
C THR A 45 -7.84 -0.73 -1.62
N LEU A 46 -6.68 -0.61 -0.94
CA LEU A 46 -5.98 -1.69 -0.22
C LEU A 46 -6.45 -1.83 1.22
N GLY A 47 -6.95 -0.76 1.83
CA GLY A 47 -7.18 -0.68 3.27
C GLY A 47 -5.89 -0.42 4.06
N PRO A 48 -5.98 0.13 5.28
CA PRO A 48 -4.81 0.54 6.06
C PRO A 48 -3.82 -0.59 6.32
N THR A 49 -4.31 -1.76 6.74
CA THR A 49 -3.46 -2.89 7.10
C THR A 49 -2.63 -3.41 5.93
N ALA A 50 -3.22 -3.59 4.76
CA ALA A 50 -2.50 -4.04 3.58
C ALA A 50 -1.49 -2.99 3.09
N THR A 51 -1.85 -1.70 3.19
CA THR A 51 -0.95 -0.59 2.81
C THR A 51 0.29 -0.57 3.71
N TRP A 52 0.14 -0.68 5.02
CA TRP A 52 1.29 -0.74 5.95
C TRP A 52 2.09 -2.03 5.82
N LEU A 53 1.43 -3.17 5.58
CA LEU A 53 2.13 -4.42 5.30
C LEU A 53 2.99 -4.30 4.02
N LEU A 54 2.44 -3.73 2.93
CA LEU A 54 3.18 -3.47 1.71
C LEU A 54 4.42 -2.62 1.98
N ARG A 55 4.27 -1.49 2.68
CA ARG A 55 5.38 -0.59 3.02
C ARG A 55 6.49 -1.33 3.76
N ARG A 56 6.14 -2.10 4.79
CA ARG A 56 7.10 -2.91 5.57
C ARG A 56 7.81 -3.94 4.69
N LEU A 57 7.08 -4.68 3.85
CA LEU A 57 7.70 -5.70 3.00
C LEU A 57 8.56 -5.08 1.89
N ALA A 58 8.10 -3.99 1.28
CA ALA A 58 8.79 -3.29 0.20
C ALA A 58 10.12 -2.68 0.67
N ILE A 59 10.14 -1.96 1.80
CA ILE A 59 11.39 -1.38 2.30
C ILE A 59 12.39 -2.48 2.69
N THR A 60 11.92 -3.58 3.27
CA THR A 60 12.80 -4.68 3.65
C THR A 60 13.34 -5.42 2.42
N VAL A 61 12.54 -5.64 1.38
CA VAL A 61 13.01 -6.32 0.16
C VAL A 61 14.01 -5.50 -0.63
N VAL A 62 13.89 -4.17 -0.64
CA VAL A 62 14.87 -3.28 -1.26
C VAL A 62 16.24 -3.43 -0.60
N ASN A 63 16.27 -3.59 0.72
CA ASN A 63 17.50 -3.80 1.50
C ASN A 63 18.00 -5.25 1.48
N ASN A 64 17.21 -6.20 0.99
CA ASN A 64 17.52 -7.64 0.96
C ASN A 64 17.22 -8.20 -0.44
N PRO A 65 18.11 -7.98 -1.44
CA PRO A 65 17.85 -8.32 -2.83
C PRO A 65 17.70 -9.83 -3.12
N ASP A 66 18.22 -10.69 -2.24
CA ASP A 66 18.04 -12.14 -2.32
C ASP A 66 16.75 -12.64 -1.63
N GLY A 67 15.99 -11.73 -1.01
CA GLY A 67 14.82 -12.00 -0.19
C GLY A 67 15.15 -12.13 1.29
N PHE A 68 14.11 -12.27 2.10
CA PHE A 68 14.20 -12.37 3.56
C PHE A 68 13.06 -13.21 4.14
N ALA A 69 13.28 -13.80 5.31
CA ALA A 69 12.24 -14.49 6.06
C ALA A 69 11.45 -13.49 6.92
N VAL A 70 10.14 -13.71 7.02
CA VAL A 70 9.23 -12.93 7.84
C VAL A 70 8.54 -13.87 8.82
N ASP A 71 8.77 -13.65 10.13
CA ASP A 71 7.95 -14.25 11.17
C ASP A 71 6.54 -13.65 11.11
N LEU A 72 5.55 -14.50 10.84
CA LEU A 72 4.17 -14.10 10.60
C LEU A 72 3.51 -13.53 11.88
N ALA A 73 3.76 -14.14 13.03
CA ALA A 73 3.18 -13.73 14.30
C ALA A 73 3.75 -12.39 14.77
N ALA A 74 5.08 -12.26 14.75
CA ALA A 74 5.78 -11.03 15.12
C ALA A 74 5.43 -9.88 14.16
N THR A 75 5.30 -10.17 12.87
CA THR A 75 4.93 -9.14 11.89
C THR A 75 3.50 -8.67 12.09
N ALA A 76 2.56 -9.59 12.34
CA ALA A 76 1.17 -9.23 12.67
C ALA A 76 1.10 -8.36 13.94
N GLN A 77 1.78 -8.76 15.01
CA GLN A 77 1.85 -7.99 16.26
C GLN A 77 2.45 -6.60 16.04
N GLY A 78 3.52 -6.50 15.25
CA GLY A 78 4.14 -5.22 14.89
C GLY A 78 3.24 -4.30 14.03
N LEU A 79 2.17 -4.82 13.44
CA LEU A 79 1.13 -4.05 12.74
C LEU A 79 -0.10 -3.77 13.63
N GLY A 80 -0.05 -4.13 14.92
CA GLY A 80 -1.18 -4.01 15.85
C GLY A 80 -2.31 -5.01 15.59
N LEU A 81 -2.00 -6.16 14.96
CA LEU A 81 -2.97 -7.18 14.62
C LEU A 81 -2.82 -8.40 15.54
N GLY A 82 -3.96 -9.03 15.86
CA GLY A 82 -3.93 -10.39 16.41
C GLY A 82 -3.40 -11.39 15.39
N TRP A 83 -2.60 -12.35 15.86
CA TRP A 83 -2.20 -13.51 15.08
C TRP A 83 -2.90 -14.75 15.62
N GLU A 84 -3.68 -15.38 14.75
CA GLU A 84 -4.14 -16.74 14.93
C GLU A 84 -3.64 -17.51 13.71
N SER A 85 -3.03 -18.67 13.92
CA SER A 85 -2.61 -19.56 12.85
C SER A 85 -3.85 -20.02 12.07
N GLY A 86 -4.17 -19.33 10.98
CA GLY A 86 -5.40 -19.60 10.25
C GLY A 86 -5.79 -18.59 9.17
N ARG A 87 -6.67 -19.04 8.29
CA ARG A 87 -7.09 -18.37 7.03
C ARG A 87 -7.89 -17.07 7.19
N ALA A 88 -8.35 -16.76 8.40
CA ALA A 88 -9.30 -15.66 8.64
C ALA A 88 -8.69 -14.44 9.37
N SER A 89 -7.38 -14.44 9.65
CA SER A 89 -6.75 -13.35 10.39
C SER A 89 -6.74 -12.03 9.57
N PRO A 90 -6.76 -10.85 10.22
CA PRO A 90 -6.55 -9.57 9.55
C PRO A 90 -5.25 -9.53 8.73
N PHE A 91 -4.20 -10.20 9.20
CA PHE A 91 -2.93 -10.35 8.49
C PHE A 91 -3.08 -11.16 7.20
N ALA A 92 -3.74 -12.32 7.26
CA ALA A 92 -3.97 -13.15 6.08
C ALA A 92 -4.81 -12.42 5.01
N ARG A 93 -5.82 -11.66 5.43
CA ARG A 93 -6.61 -10.80 4.54
C ARG A 93 -5.77 -9.69 3.91
N ALA A 94 -4.84 -9.09 4.66
CA ALA A 94 -3.93 -8.09 4.11
C ALA A 94 -3.03 -8.68 3.01
N VAL A 95 -2.40 -9.85 3.25
CA VAL A 95 -1.62 -10.57 2.23
C VAL A 95 -2.47 -10.89 1.00
N GLN A 96 -3.68 -11.41 1.19
CA GLN A 96 -4.59 -11.73 0.09
C GLN A 96 -4.94 -10.49 -0.74
N ARG A 97 -5.12 -9.33 -0.10
CA ARG A 97 -5.42 -8.07 -0.81
C ARG A 97 -4.23 -7.60 -1.64
N LEU A 98 -2.99 -7.72 -1.12
CA LEU A 98 -1.80 -7.44 -1.91
C LEU A 98 -1.72 -8.32 -3.16
N VAL A 99 -2.06 -9.61 -3.04
CA VAL A 99 -2.13 -10.52 -4.19
C VAL A 99 -3.27 -10.14 -5.15
N MET A 100 -4.46 -9.89 -4.62
CA MET A 100 -5.65 -9.55 -5.41
C MET A 100 -5.47 -8.27 -6.23
N PHE A 101 -4.74 -7.29 -5.71
CA PHE A 101 -4.46 -6.03 -6.39
C PHE A 101 -3.13 -6.02 -7.15
N GLY A 102 -2.46 -7.17 -7.28
CA GLY A 102 -1.24 -7.31 -8.09
C GLY A 102 0.01 -6.65 -7.49
N LEU A 103 0.00 -6.38 -6.19
CA LEU A 103 1.14 -5.81 -5.46
C LEU A 103 2.06 -6.88 -4.86
N ALA A 104 1.55 -8.12 -4.78
CA ALA A 104 2.31 -9.31 -4.43
C ALA A 104 1.93 -10.48 -5.35
N GLN A 105 2.83 -11.46 -5.49
CA GLN A 105 2.61 -12.67 -6.27
C GLN A 105 3.11 -13.90 -5.51
N PRO A 106 2.24 -14.90 -5.24
CA PRO A 106 2.71 -16.17 -4.71
C PRO A 106 3.60 -16.90 -5.72
N VAL A 107 4.77 -17.37 -5.26
CA VAL A 107 5.73 -18.16 -6.04
C VAL A 107 6.11 -19.38 -5.20
N GLY A 108 5.40 -20.50 -5.42
CA GLY A 108 5.55 -21.68 -4.56
C GLY A 108 5.07 -21.39 -3.13
N ASP A 109 5.98 -21.51 -2.16
CA ASP A 109 5.83 -21.18 -0.74
C ASP A 109 6.31 -19.76 -0.39
N ARG A 110 6.77 -19.00 -1.40
CA ARG A 110 7.28 -17.63 -1.25
C ARG A 110 6.26 -16.59 -1.71
N LEU A 111 6.46 -15.36 -1.27
CA LEU A 111 5.71 -14.20 -1.73
C LEU A 111 6.65 -13.20 -2.41
N ALA A 112 6.50 -13.01 -3.72
CA ALA A 112 7.16 -11.92 -4.42
C ALA A 112 6.41 -10.60 -4.14
N ILE A 113 7.12 -9.53 -3.79
CA ILE A 113 6.53 -8.22 -3.45
C ILE A 113 7.07 -7.11 -4.35
N ARG A 114 6.20 -6.18 -4.76
CA ARG A 114 6.61 -4.97 -5.47
C ARG A 114 7.14 -3.92 -4.49
N SER A 115 8.30 -3.34 -4.79
CA SER A 115 8.74 -2.08 -4.19
C SER A 115 8.30 -0.84 -4.98
N VAL A 116 7.97 -1.03 -6.27
CA VAL A 116 7.38 0.00 -7.12
C VAL A 116 5.95 -0.40 -7.49
N VAL A 117 4.99 0.43 -7.11
CA VAL A 117 3.55 0.23 -7.23
C VAL A 117 3.05 0.91 -8.50
N PRO A 118 2.23 0.26 -9.34
CA PRO A 118 1.69 0.89 -10.53
C PRO A 118 0.77 2.08 -10.18
N PRO A 119 0.60 3.04 -11.10
CA PRO A 119 -0.47 4.03 -10.97
C PRO A 119 -1.82 3.33 -10.81
N LEU A 120 -2.71 3.96 -10.05
CA LEU A 120 -4.06 3.44 -9.85
C LEU A 120 -4.79 3.32 -11.20
N ALA A 121 -5.44 2.19 -11.46
CA ALA A 121 -6.22 2.04 -12.69
C ALA A 121 -7.45 2.96 -12.66
N MET A 122 -7.90 3.43 -13.82
CA MET A 122 -9.05 4.36 -13.93
C MET A 122 -10.32 3.87 -13.22
N LYS A 123 -10.58 2.56 -13.24
CA LYS A 123 -11.72 1.95 -12.54
C LYS A 123 -11.61 1.99 -11.01
N GLN A 124 -10.39 1.99 -10.48
CA GLN A 124 -10.14 2.15 -9.04
C GLN A 124 -10.23 3.64 -8.66
N LEU A 125 -9.66 4.52 -9.51
CA LEU A 125 -9.71 5.97 -9.32
C LEU A 125 -11.14 6.49 -9.28
N SER A 126 -11.99 6.04 -10.19
CA SER A 126 -13.41 6.45 -10.27
C SER A 126 -14.24 6.07 -9.04
N ARG A 127 -13.71 5.23 -8.14
CA ARG A 127 -14.36 4.84 -6.88
C ARG A 127 -13.87 5.64 -5.69
N LEU A 128 -12.82 6.44 -5.86
CA LEU A 128 -12.34 7.34 -4.81
C LEU A 128 -13.31 8.53 -4.66
N PRO A 129 -13.36 9.15 -3.48
CA PRO A 129 -14.02 10.44 -3.29
C PRO A 129 -13.52 11.50 -4.29
N GLU A 130 -14.39 12.44 -4.66
CA GLU A 130 -14.09 13.44 -5.71
C GLU A 130 -12.81 14.24 -5.44
N HIS A 131 -12.53 14.61 -4.18
CA HIS A 131 -11.30 15.33 -3.84
C HIS A 131 -10.03 14.52 -4.13
N LEU A 132 -10.05 13.19 -3.92
CA LEU A 132 -8.92 12.33 -4.28
C LEU A 132 -8.80 12.14 -5.81
N GLN A 133 -9.92 12.17 -6.54
CA GLN A 133 -9.87 12.17 -8.01
C GLN A 133 -9.22 13.45 -8.55
N ARG A 134 -9.58 14.63 -8.00
CA ARG A 134 -8.95 15.91 -8.33
C ARG A 134 -7.47 15.95 -7.92
N ALA A 135 -7.16 15.50 -6.70
CA ALA A 135 -5.79 15.39 -6.24
C ALA A 135 -4.95 14.48 -7.15
N HIS A 136 -5.51 13.37 -7.66
CA HIS A 136 -4.79 12.49 -8.60
C HIS A 136 -4.51 13.17 -9.95
N ALA A 137 -5.46 13.94 -10.48
CA ALA A 137 -5.24 14.75 -11.68
C ALA A 137 -4.13 15.79 -11.45
N GLN A 138 -4.18 16.51 -10.33
CA GLN A 138 -3.13 17.47 -9.93
C GLN A 138 -1.77 16.80 -9.74
N TRP A 139 -1.71 15.60 -9.17
CA TRP A 139 -0.46 14.85 -9.00
C TRP A 139 0.24 14.59 -10.33
N THR A 140 -0.55 14.37 -11.39
CA THR A 140 -0.03 14.08 -12.73
C THR A 140 0.40 15.36 -13.47
N GLU A 141 -0.26 16.48 -13.19
CA GLU A 141 -0.12 17.74 -13.92
C GLU A 141 0.76 18.78 -13.21
N SER A 142 1.00 18.64 -11.90
CA SER A 142 1.55 19.68 -11.01
C SER A 142 2.49 19.11 -9.93
N ASP A 143 3.02 19.99 -9.09
CA ASP A 143 3.80 19.62 -7.90
C ASP A 143 2.96 18.70 -6.96
N PRO A 144 3.47 17.51 -6.58
CA PRO A 144 2.82 16.60 -5.64
C PRO A 144 2.31 17.25 -4.35
N THR A 145 2.96 18.31 -3.88
CA THR A 145 2.58 19.06 -2.67
C THR A 145 1.16 19.62 -2.75
N VAL A 146 0.75 20.09 -3.95
CA VAL A 146 -0.60 20.64 -4.16
C VAL A 146 -1.64 19.52 -4.08
N ALA A 147 -1.38 18.39 -4.75
CA ALA A 147 -2.22 17.22 -4.73
C ALA A 147 -2.40 16.66 -3.30
N MET A 148 -1.33 16.66 -2.50
CA MET A 148 -1.39 16.23 -1.10
C MET A 148 -2.26 17.17 -0.26
N SER A 149 -2.16 18.48 -0.47
CA SER A 149 -2.98 19.46 0.25
C SER A 149 -4.48 19.27 -0.04
N GLU A 150 -4.86 19.14 -1.32
CA GLU A 150 -6.23 18.84 -1.75
C GLU A 150 -6.69 17.49 -1.16
N GLY A 151 -5.85 16.46 -1.29
CA GLY A 151 -6.17 15.10 -0.89
C GLY A 151 -6.42 14.93 0.61
N TYR A 152 -5.49 15.40 1.45
CA TYR A 152 -5.59 15.23 2.91
C TYR A 152 -6.61 16.16 3.56
N SER A 153 -6.88 17.33 2.98
CA SER A 153 -7.91 18.25 3.48
C SER A 153 -9.34 17.79 3.16
N GLY A 154 -9.50 16.70 2.41
CA GLY A 154 -10.81 16.28 1.92
C GLY A 154 -11.38 17.25 0.89
N GLY A 155 -10.55 18.06 0.23
CA GLY A 155 -10.95 19.15 -0.67
C GLY A 155 -11.36 20.45 0.03
N HIS A 156 -11.01 20.62 1.31
CA HIS A 156 -11.34 21.81 2.11
C HIS A 156 -10.09 22.60 2.54
N ALA A 157 -9.04 22.60 1.72
CA ALA A 157 -7.83 23.36 2.01
C ALA A 157 -8.16 24.85 2.18
N LEU A 158 -7.74 25.44 3.30
CA LEU A 158 -7.94 26.87 3.54
C LEU A 158 -7.09 27.67 2.55
N PRO A 159 -7.64 28.75 1.94
CA PRO A 159 -6.85 29.66 1.12
C PRO A 159 -5.66 30.22 1.92
N ILE A 160 -4.47 30.27 1.31
CA ILE A 160 -3.23 30.78 1.94
C ILE A 160 -3.42 32.21 2.47
N GLU A 161 -4.32 32.99 1.87
CA GLU A 161 -4.65 34.37 2.28
C GLU A 161 -5.21 34.49 3.72
N ASN A 162 -5.67 33.40 4.34
CA ASN A 162 -6.29 33.42 5.68
C ASN A 162 -5.33 33.17 6.85
N LEU A 163 -4.04 32.93 6.60
CA LEU A 163 -3.07 32.58 7.67
C LEU A 163 -2.25 33.77 8.19
N SER A 164 -2.34 34.95 7.57
CA SER A 164 -1.64 36.16 8.03
C SER A 164 -2.34 36.90 9.18
N GLY A 165 -3.51 36.43 9.64
CA GLY A 165 -4.36 37.17 10.58
C GLY A 165 -4.28 36.77 12.07
N THR A 166 -3.68 35.64 12.45
CA THR A 166 -3.96 35.08 13.79
C THR A 166 -2.78 34.44 14.52
N PHE A 167 -1.61 35.09 14.49
CA PHE A 167 -0.54 34.80 15.45
C PHE A 167 0.05 36.08 16.06
N LEU A 168 -0.82 36.94 16.62
CA LEU A 168 -0.44 37.97 17.59
C LEU A 168 -1.56 38.16 18.63
N ALA A 169 -1.54 37.31 19.66
CA ALA A 169 -2.12 37.46 21.01
C ALA A 169 -2.14 36.04 21.64
N SER A 170 -1.51 35.72 22.77
CA SER A 170 -0.92 36.51 23.87
C SER A 170 0.21 35.69 24.52
#